data_AF-A0A1F9A842-F1
#
_entry.id   AF-A0A1F9A842-F1
#
_cell.length_a   1.000
_cell.length_b   1.000
_cell.length_c   1.000
_cell.angle_alpha   90.00
_cell.angle_beta   90.00
_cell.angle_gamma   90.00
#
_symmetry.space_group_name_H-M   'P 1'
#
loop_
_entity.id
_entity.type
_entity.pdbx_description
1 polymer ?
#
loop_
_entity_poly.entity_id
_entity_poly.type
_entity_poly.pdbx_seq_one_letter_code
_entity_poly.pdbx_strand_id
1 'polypeptide(L)'
;MIKTFAEEGYPGVSLKLLHGTLAPKGLPIPILTKLTTAYQKASADPSLKEQLGKLYILPDYEDPDESAETIHRENKIILKVMRQSGIVK
;
A
#
# COMPACT_ATOMS: atom_id res chain seq x y z
N MET A 1 21.55 11.59 -6.81
CA MET A 1 20.47 10.83 -6.16
C MET A 1 19.90 11.66 -5.04
N ILE A 2 18.58 11.64 -4.86
CA ILE A 2 17.93 12.25 -3.69
C ILE A 2 18.01 11.22 -2.58
N LYS A 3 18.52 11.63 -1.41
CA LYS A 3 18.63 10.75 -0.25
C LYS A 3 17.27 10.58 0.41
N THR A 4 17.04 9.40 0.95
CA THR A 4 15.92 9.08 1.82
C THR A 4 16.08 9.77 3.18
N PHE A 5 14.98 9.91 3.92
CA PHE A 5 15.02 10.41 5.29
C PHE A 5 15.86 9.51 6.21
N ALA A 6 15.86 8.20 5.99
CA ALA A 6 16.68 7.25 6.73
C ALA A 6 18.19 7.53 6.56
N GLU A 7 18.63 7.81 5.33
CA GLU A 7 20.02 8.19 5.03
C GLU A 7 20.42 9.55 5.61
N GLU A 8 19.45 10.41 5.89
CA GLU A 8 19.63 11.71 6.54
C GLU A 8 19.46 11.66 8.07
N GLY A 9 19.38 10.47 8.66
CA GLY A 9 19.35 10.27 10.12
C GLY A 9 17.94 10.16 10.74
N TYR A 10 16.90 10.01 9.92
CA TYR A 10 15.50 9.87 10.36
C TYR A 10 14.90 8.52 9.92
N PRO A 11 15.38 7.38 10.45
CA PRO A 11 14.95 6.04 9.99
C PRO A 11 13.48 5.73 10.26
N GLY A 12 12.84 6.43 11.19
CA GLY A 12 11.40 6.30 11.47
C GLY A 12 10.49 7.09 10.53
N VAL A 13 11.06 7.87 9.60
CA VAL A 13 10.31 8.69 8.65
C VAL A 13 10.33 8.01 7.29
N SER A 14 9.26 7.27 7.01
CA SER A 14 9.02 6.68 5.70
C SER A 14 7.54 6.85 5.38
N LEU A 15 7.25 7.42 4.22
CA LEU A 15 5.88 7.55 3.71
C LEU A 15 5.81 6.76 2.40
N LYS A 16 5.05 5.66 2.43
CA LYS A 16 4.64 4.95 1.23
C LYS A 16 3.17 5.24 0.98
N LEU A 17 2.83 5.73 -0.21
CA LEU A 17 1.44 5.93 -0.59
C LEU A 17 0.86 4.60 -1.06
N LEU A 18 0.00 4.01 -0.21
CA LEU A 18 -0.72 2.78 -0.51
C LEU A 18 -1.79 3.03 -1.60
N HIS A 19 -1.73 2.25 -2.68
CA HIS A 19 -2.76 2.22 -3.73
C HIS A 19 -3.49 0.86 -3.69
N GLY A 20 -4.30 0.65 -2.66
CA GLY A 20 -5.06 -0.60 -2.45
C GLY A 20 -6.48 -0.54 -3.00
N THR A 21 -7.05 -1.70 -3.33
CA THR A 21 -8.48 -1.83 -3.61
C THR A 21 -9.19 -2.51 -2.45
N LEU A 22 -10.33 -1.96 -2.01
CA LEU A 22 -11.14 -2.52 -0.94
C LEU A 22 -12.43 -3.12 -1.52
N ALA A 23 -12.86 -4.24 -0.95
CA ALA A 23 -14.14 -4.86 -1.27
C ALA A 23 -15.11 -4.79 -0.07
N PRO A 24 -16.44 -4.82 -0.30
CA PRO A 24 -17.41 -4.83 0.78
C PRO A 24 -17.27 -6.03 1.71
N LYS A 25 -17.60 -5.81 2.99
CA LYS A 25 -17.70 -6.89 3.98
C LYS A 25 -18.72 -7.93 3.52
N GLY A 26 -18.35 -9.21 3.63
CA GLY A 26 -19.22 -10.33 3.26
C GLY A 26 -19.16 -10.68 1.77
N LEU A 27 -18.19 -10.14 1.01
CA LEU A 27 -17.95 -10.58 -0.36
C LEU A 27 -17.75 -12.11 -0.40
N PRO A 28 -18.49 -12.86 -1.24
CA PRO A 28 -18.30 -14.30 -1.37
C PRO A 28 -16.87 -14.66 -1.76
N ILE A 29 -16.32 -15.69 -1.10
CA ILE A 29 -14.94 -16.17 -1.31
C ILE A 29 -14.62 -16.39 -2.81
N PRO A 30 -15.49 -17.02 -3.63
CA PRO A 30 -15.18 -17.23 -5.04
C PRO A 30 -14.99 -15.93 -5.83
N ILE A 31 -15.69 -14.86 -5.44
CA ILE A 31 -15.55 -13.54 -6.08
C ILE A 31 -14.25 -12.88 -5.63
N LEU A 32 -13.93 -12.96 -4.32
CA LEU A 32 -12.67 -12.46 -3.79
C LEU A 32 -11.49 -13.13 -4.50
N THR A 33 -11.49 -14.47 -4.59
CA THR A 33 -10.45 -15.23 -5.28
C THR A 33 -10.31 -14.83 -6.75
N LYS A 34 -11.43 -14.59 -7.45
CA LYS A 34 -11.39 -14.13 -8.85
C LYS A 34 -10.72 -12.76 -8.98
N LEU A 35 -11.04 -11.82 -8.09
CA LEU A 35 -10.46 -10.48 -8.08
C LEU A 35 -8.96 -10.55 -7.76
N THR A 36 -8.57 -11.24 -6.68
CA THR A 36 -7.16 -11.33 -6.25
C THR A 36 -6.30 -11.98 -7.32
N THR A 37 -6.79 -13.05 -7.95
CA THR A 37 -6.11 -13.69 -9.09
C THR A 37 -5.92 -12.72 -10.26
N ALA A 38 -6.92 -11.88 -10.55
CA ALA A 38 -6.81 -10.89 -11.63
C ALA A 38 -5.80 -9.78 -11.28
N TYR A 39 -5.79 -9.30 -10.03
CA TYR A 39 -4.82 -8.30 -9.56
C TYR A 39 -3.39 -8.84 -9.58
N GLN A 40 -3.17 -10.09 -9.14
CA GLN A 40 -1.86 -10.73 -9.18
C GLN A 40 -1.34 -10.88 -10.63
N LYS A 41 -2.23 -11.23 -11.56
CA LYS A 41 -1.86 -11.30 -12.99
C LYS A 41 -1.53 -9.92 -13.54
N ALA A 42 -2.36 -8.92 -13.23
CA ALA A 42 -2.15 -7.54 -13.69
C ALA A 42 -0.85 -6.94 -13.13
N SER A 43 -0.53 -7.15 -11.86
CA SER A 43 0.70 -6.64 -11.25
C SER A 43 1.97 -7.21 -11.88
N ALA A 44 1.88 -8.40 -12.48
CA ALA A 44 2.96 -9.03 -13.23
C ALA A 44 3.07 -8.53 -14.69
N ASP A 45 2.04 -7.86 -15.21
CA ASP A 45 1.96 -7.43 -16.61
C ASP A 45 3.03 -6.36 -16.96
N PRO A 46 3.87 -6.60 -17.99
CA PRO A 46 4.93 -5.66 -18.37
C PRO A 46 4.41 -4.30 -18.85
N SER A 47 3.29 -4.26 -19.56
CA SER A 47 2.69 -3.01 -20.04
C SER A 47 2.19 -2.17 -18.87
N LEU A 48 1.55 -2.81 -17.89
CA LEU A 48 1.14 -2.14 -16.66
C LEU A 48 2.35 -1.58 -15.90
N LYS A 49 3.41 -2.38 -15.73
CA LYS A 49 4.67 -1.94 -15.09
C LYS A 49 5.29 -0.75 -15.82
N GLU A 50 5.30 -0.76 -17.14
CA GLU A 50 5.83 0.35 -17.94
C GLU A 50 5.02 1.63 -17.73
N GLN A 51 3.68 1.54 -17.78
CA GLN A 51 2.81 2.70 -17.61
C GLN A 51 2.89 3.28 -16.19
N LEU A 52 2.89 2.44 -15.16
CA LEU A 52 3.05 2.88 -13.77
C LEU A 52 4.46 3.42 -13.51
N GLY A 53 5.48 2.83 -14.13
CA GLY A 53 6.86 3.32 -14.07
C GLY A 53 7.03 4.75 -14.61
N LYS A 54 6.26 5.15 -15.64
CA LYS A 54 6.23 6.55 -16.13
C LYS A 54 5.71 7.54 -15.08
N LEU A 55 4.95 7.05 -14.11
CA LEU A 55 4.43 7.81 -12.98
C LEU A 55 5.27 7.61 -11.70
N TYR A 56 6.41 6.91 -11.79
CA TYR A 56 7.24 6.51 -10.65
C TYR A 56 6.50 5.65 -9.62
N ILE A 57 5.48 4.91 -10.07
CA ILE A 57 4.73 3.94 -9.26
C ILE A 57 5.28 2.56 -9.54
N LEU A 58 5.71 1.86 -8.49
CA LEU A 58 6.19 0.48 -8.57
C LEU A 58 5.07 -0.46 -8.15
N PRO A 59 4.63 -1.40 -9.00
CA PRO A 59 3.67 -2.41 -8.60
C PRO A 59 4.26 -3.30 -7.51
N ASP A 60 3.57 -3.33 -6.38
CA ASP A 60 3.88 -4.18 -5.24
C ASP A 60 2.58 -4.89 -4.87
N TYR A 61 2.42 -6.11 -5.36
CA TYR A 61 1.19 -6.87 -5.11
C TYR A 61 1.29 -7.52 -3.73
N GLU A 62 0.31 -7.19 -2.89
CA GLU A 62 0.04 -7.84 -1.62
C GLU A 62 -1.24 -8.67 -1.77
N ASP A 63 -1.28 -9.87 -1.20
CA ASP A 63 -2.53 -10.62 -1.10
C ASP A 63 -3.51 -9.95 -0.11
N PRO A 64 -4.77 -10.42 0.03
CA PRO A 64 -5.73 -9.79 0.92
C PRO A 64 -5.31 -9.71 2.39
N ASP A 65 -4.61 -10.73 2.89
CA ASP A 65 -4.21 -10.79 4.30
C ASP A 65 -3.03 -9.85 4.52
N GLU A 66 -2.03 -9.87 3.64
CA GLU A 66 -0.92 -8.92 3.62
C GLU A 66 -1.41 -7.47 3.51
N SER A 67 -2.37 -7.21 2.62
CA SER A 67 -2.98 -5.88 2.44
C SER A 67 -3.68 -5.40 3.71
N ALA A 68 -4.40 -6.31 4.40
CA ALA A 68 -5.07 -5.99 5.64
C ALA A 68 -4.04 -5.64 6.74
N GLU A 69 -2.96 -6.41 6.87
CA GLU A 69 -1.87 -6.13 7.81
C GLU A 69 -1.19 -4.78 7.52
N THR A 70 -0.90 -4.49 6.26
CA THR A 70 -0.36 -3.20 5.82
C THR A 70 -1.28 -2.05 6.21
N ILE A 71 -2.58 -2.13 5.92
CA ILE A 71 -3.55 -1.09 6.30
C ILE A 71 -3.59 -0.88 7.82
N HIS A 72 -3.61 -1.96 8.62
CA HIS A 72 -3.61 -1.85 10.08
C HIS A 72 -2.32 -1.20 10.61
N ARG A 73 -1.17 -1.58 10.06
CA ARG A 73 0.13 -1.01 10.41
C ARG A 73 0.20 0.48 10.07
N GLU A 74 -0.16 0.86 8.86
CA GLU A 74 -0.14 2.26 8.41
C GLU A 74 -1.10 3.12 9.22
N ASN A 75 -2.33 2.64 9.47
CA ASN A 75 -3.28 3.35 10.32
C ASN A 75 -2.73 3.59 11.73
N LYS A 76 -2.03 2.60 12.32
CA LYS A 76 -1.42 2.76 13.65
C LYS A 76 -0.32 3.83 13.65
N ILE A 77 0.51 3.86 12.62
CA ILE A 77 1.59 4.86 12.47
C ILE A 77 0.99 6.25 12.28
N ILE A 78 0.07 6.41 11.33
CA ILE A 78 -0.57 7.69 11.01
C ILE A 78 -1.33 8.23 12.23
N LEU A 79 -2.14 7.40 12.90
CA LEU A 79 -2.87 7.81 14.11
C LEU A 79 -1.94 8.25 15.23
N LYS A 80 -0.79 7.58 15.41
CA LYS A 80 0.23 7.99 16.39
C LYS A 80 0.77 9.38 16.05
N VAL A 81 1.14 9.62 14.79
CA VAL A 81 1.65 10.92 14.33
C VAL A 81 0.59 12.01 14.50
N MET A 82 -0.65 11.76 14.09
CA MET A 82 -1.75 12.74 14.20
C MET A 82 -2.04 13.13 15.66
N ARG A 83 -1.92 12.19 16.60
CA ARG A 83 -2.05 12.48 18.05
C ARG A 83 -0.88 13.30 18.57
N GLN A 84 0.35 12.92 18.20
CA GLN A 84 1.57 13.63 18.62
C GLN A 84 1.64 15.06 18.06
N SER A 85 1.04 15.31 16.89
CA SER A 85 0.96 16.63 16.29
C SER A 85 -0.29 17.45 16.69
N GLY A 86 -1.18 16.88 17.52
CA GLY A 86 -2.39 17.56 17.97
C GLY A 86 -3.51 17.70 16.92
N ILE A 87 -3.44 16.96 15.81
CA ILE A 87 -4.47 16.94 14.75
C ILE A 87 -5.72 16.21 15.24
N VAL A 88 -5.56 15.16 16.05
CA VAL A 88 -6.66 14.40 16.68
C VAL A 88 -6.38 14.19 18.17
N LYS A 89 -7.45 14.16 18.98
CA LYS A 89 -7.38 13.86 20.42
C LYS A 89 -7.16 12.38 20.70
#